data_AF-A0A2A9CV50-F1
#
_entry.id   AF-A0A2A9CV50-F1
#
_cell.length_a   1.000
_cell.length_b   1.000
_cell.length_c   1.000
_cell.angle_alpha   90.00
_cell.angle_beta   90.00
_cell.angle_gamma   90.00
#
_symmetry.space_group_name_H-M   'P 1'
#
loop_
_entity.id
_entity.type
_entity.pdbx_description
1 polymer ?
#
loop_
_entity_poly.entity_id
_entity_poly.type
_entity_poly.pdbx_seq_one_letter_code
_entity_poly.pdbx_strand_id
1 'polypeptide(L)'
;MSNKGWQTHWHKHPGVRSGDQLTLGERAADRMRNAMGSWPFVFGFFAVMIGWVIVNTVLAIGGPHGFDPYPYILLNLFLSMMAGVQAAALLIAAKRSDAIASEIAIHTEHNTDDIKDLLAQNLQLIQEVKRNTDLLDEIHRHVTAQTPGVGEFPPKA
;
A
#
# COMPACT_ATOMS: atom_id res chain seq x y z
N MET A 1 20.51 -8.45 11.21
CA MET A 1 19.65 -7.74 10.24
C MET A 1 18.29 -8.44 10.25
N SER A 2 17.28 -7.87 10.93
CA SER A 2 15.97 -8.51 11.07
C SER A 2 15.13 -8.24 9.83
N ASN A 3 15.05 -9.22 8.94
CA ASN A 3 14.27 -9.15 7.71
C ASN A 3 12.77 -9.29 8.06
N LYS A 4 12.08 -8.16 8.29
CA LYS A 4 10.63 -8.14 8.48
C LYS A 4 9.94 -8.10 7.12
N GLY A 5 9.70 -9.26 6.52
CA GLY A 5 9.05 -9.42 5.21
C GLY A 5 7.57 -8.98 5.10
N TRP A 6 7.07 -8.18 6.04
CA TRP A 6 5.65 -7.77 6.11
C TRP A 6 5.46 -6.31 6.53
N GLN A 7 6.47 -5.43 6.35
CA GLN A 7 6.29 -4.00 6.62
C GLN A 7 5.61 -3.33 5.43
N THR A 8 4.32 -3.04 5.55
CA THR A 8 3.58 -2.23 4.59
C THR A 8 3.72 -0.76 4.95
N HIS A 9 4.42 0.03 4.13
CA HIS A 9 4.62 1.47 4.35
C HIS A 9 3.59 2.35 3.64
N TRP A 10 2.47 1.76 3.18
CA TRP A 10 1.40 2.49 2.46
C TRP A 10 0.86 3.70 3.23
N HIS A 11 0.86 3.64 4.57
CA HIS A 11 0.46 4.74 5.45
C HIS A 11 1.39 5.96 5.42
N LYS A 12 2.57 5.86 4.78
CA LYS A 12 3.50 6.98 4.55
C LYS A 12 3.38 7.55 3.14
N HIS A 13 2.62 6.91 2.25
CA HIS A 13 2.47 7.36 0.88
C HIS A 13 1.62 8.65 0.87
N PRO A 14 2.08 9.72 0.22
CA PRO A 14 1.40 11.03 0.26
C PRO A 14 0.00 10.99 -0.36
N GLY A 15 -0.23 10.06 -1.29
CA GLY A 15 -1.52 9.81 -1.92
C GLY A 15 -2.34 8.68 -1.29
N VAL A 16 -2.16 8.36 -0.01
CA VAL A 16 -3.00 7.35 0.68
C VAL A 16 -3.58 7.94 1.95
N ARG A 17 -4.91 7.95 2.04
CA ARG A 17 -5.65 8.47 3.20
C ARG A 17 -5.25 7.73 4.49
N SER A 18 -4.75 8.47 5.48
CA SER A 18 -4.30 7.93 6.78
C SER A 18 -4.82 8.75 7.96
N GLY A 19 -4.98 8.11 9.13
CA GLY A 19 -5.37 8.78 10.38
C GLY A 19 -6.82 9.28 10.40
N ASP A 20 -7.00 10.60 10.59
CA ASP A 20 -8.30 11.26 10.76
C ASP A 20 -9.16 11.30 9.49
N GLN A 21 -8.61 10.87 8.35
CA GLN A 21 -9.35 10.72 7.11
C GLN A 21 -10.11 9.38 7.01
N LEU A 22 -9.87 8.44 7.92
CA LEU A 22 -10.60 7.17 7.96
C LEU A 22 -11.89 7.30 8.76
N THR A 23 -12.93 6.62 8.27
CA THR A 23 -14.23 6.54 8.94
C THR A 23 -14.12 5.79 10.27
N LEU A 24 -15.06 6.05 11.19
CA LEU A 24 -15.11 5.35 12.48
C LEU A 24 -15.13 3.81 12.34
N GLY A 25 -15.77 3.30 11.29
CA GLY A 25 -15.83 1.86 10.99
C GLY A 25 -14.47 1.27 10.60
N GLU A 26 -13.67 2.00 9.83
CA GLU A 26 -12.33 1.55 9.43
C GLU A 26 -11.36 1.54 10.62
N ARG A 27 -11.47 2.52 11.52
CA ARG A 27 -10.70 2.55 12.78
C ARG A 27 -11.05 1.37 13.69
N ALA A 28 -12.34 1.03 13.78
CA ALA A 28 -12.81 -0.13 14.55
C ALA A 28 -12.33 -1.44 13.93
N ALA A 29 -12.40 -1.57 12.60
CA ALA A 29 -11.92 -2.75 11.87
C ALA A 29 -10.41 -2.96 12.03
N ASP A 30 -9.60 -1.89 11.97
CA ASP A 30 -8.15 -1.99 12.19
C ASP A 30 -7.82 -2.43 13.63
N ARG A 31 -8.58 -1.97 14.63
CA ARG A 31 -8.40 -2.39 16.02
C ARG A 31 -8.84 -3.85 16.23
N MET A 32 -9.95 -4.26 15.62
CA MET A 32 -10.44 -5.63 15.64
C MET A 32 -9.45 -6.59 14.97
N ARG A 33 -8.88 -6.22 13.81
CA ARG A 33 -7.84 -6.98 13.11
C ARG A 33 -6.62 -7.21 14.01
N ASN A 34 -6.14 -6.16 14.68
CA ASN A 34 -4.97 -6.26 15.54
C ASN A 34 -5.22 -7.14 16.78
N ALA A 35 -6.45 -7.16 17.31
CA ALA A 35 -6.82 -7.98 18.46
C ALA A 35 -7.02 -9.47 18.07
N MET A 36 -7.81 -9.73 17.02
CA MET A 36 -8.11 -11.08 16.55
C MET A 36 -6.92 -11.77 15.85
N GLY A 37 -5.99 -11.01 15.28
CA GLY A 37 -4.79 -11.55 14.63
C GLY A 37 -3.64 -11.91 15.57
N SER A 38 -3.83 -11.80 16.90
CA SER A 38 -2.77 -12.06 17.88
C SER A 38 -2.68 -13.55 18.25
N TRP A 39 -1.47 -14.10 18.27
CA TRP A 39 -1.20 -15.47 18.72
C TRP A 39 -1.79 -15.84 20.10
N PRO A 40 -1.70 -15.00 21.15
CA PRO A 40 -2.30 -15.32 22.44
C PRO A 40 -3.84 -15.38 22.42
N PHE A 41 -4.50 -14.60 21.55
CA PHE A 41 -5.95 -14.67 21.38
C PHE A 41 -6.39 -16.01 20.80
N VAL A 42 -5.64 -16.55 19.83
CA VAL A 42 -5.90 -17.86 19.23
C VAL A 42 -5.84 -18.96 20.29
N PHE A 43 -4.79 -18.99 21.12
CA PHE A 43 -4.67 -19.98 22.19
C PHE A 43 -5.77 -19.82 23.27
N GLY A 44 -6.12 -18.58 23.64
CA GLY A 44 -7.23 -18.33 24.55
C GLY A 44 -8.58 -18.83 24.01
N PHE A 45 -8.83 -18.63 22.71
CA PHE A 45 -10.04 -19.12 22.05
C PHE A 45 -10.13 -20.65 22.11
N PHE A 46 -9.05 -21.36 21.79
CA PHE A 46 -9.01 -22.82 21.89
C PHE A 46 -9.18 -23.32 23.33
N ALA A 47 -8.58 -22.64 24.31
CA ALA A 47 -8.72 -23.00 25.72
C ALA A 47 -10.18 -22.87 26.20
N VAL A 48 -10.87 -21.80 25.81
CA VAL A 48 -12.31 -21.62 26.11
C VAL A 48 -13.14 -22.70 25.42
N MET A 49 -12.84 -23.04 24.17
CA MET A 49 -13.56 -24.07 23.42
C MET A 49 -13.42 -25.46 24.08
N ILE A 50 -12.19 -25.83 24.45
CA ILE A 50 -11.91 -27.09 25.17
C ILE A 50 -12.58 -27.08 26.54
N GLY A 51 -12.49 -25.97 27.28
CA GLY A 51 -13.16 -25.80 28.57
C GLY A 51 -14.68 -25.96 28.46
N TRP A 52 -15.30 -25.39 27.42
CA TRP A 52 -16.74 -25.50 27.15
C TRP A 52 -17.16 -26.95 26.89
N VAL A 53 -16.40 -27.67 26.08
CA VAL A 53 -16.64 -29.10 25.79
C VAL A 53 -16.52 -29.93 27.06
N ILE A 54 -15.48 -29.71 27.88
CA ILE A 54 -15.27 -30.43 29.14
C ILE A 54 -16.43 -30.18 30.12
N VAL A 55 -16.79 -28.91 30.34
CA VAL A 55 -17.87 -28.54 31.26
C VAL A 55 -19.20 -29.16 30.83
N ASN A 56 -19.55 -29.08 29.53
CA ASN A 56 -20.79 -29.67 29.02
C ASN A 56 -20.77 -31.20 29.06
N THR A 57 -19.63 -31.85 28.80
CA THR A 57 -19.49 -33.31 28.89
C THR A 57 -19.66 -33.79 30.34
N VAL A 58 -19.03 -33.11 31.31
CA VAL A 58 -19.14 -33.47 32.74
C VAL A 58 -20.56 -33.24 33.26
N LEU A 59 -21.22 -32.14 32.87
CA LEU A 59 -22.61 -31.86 33.24
C LEU A 59 -23.59 -32.88 32.62
N ALA A 60 -23.32 -33.35 31.40
CA ALA A 60 -24.13 -34.38 30.75
C ALA A 60 -23.98 -35.77 31.39
N ILE A 61 -22.80 -36.08 31.96
CA ILE A 61 -22.56 -37.33 32.70
C ILE A 61 -23.12 -37.26 34.14
N GLY A 62 -23.13 -36.06 34.75
CA GLY A 62 -23.51 -35.84 36.15
C GLY A 62 -24.99 -35.54 36.42
N GLY A 63 -25.85 -35.38 35.40
CA GLY A 63 -27.27 -35.10 35.59
C GLY A 63 -28.12 -35.15 34.29
N PRO A 64 -29.46 -35.17 34.39
CA PRO A 64 -30.35 -35.53 33.28
C PRO A 64 -30.54 -34.47 32.18
N HIS A 65 -29.96 -33.27 32.30
CA HIS A 65 -30.12 -32.20 31.31
C HIS A 65 -28.80 -31.43 31.11
N GLY A 66 -27.96 -31.91 30.20
CA GLY A 66 -26.79 -31.14 29.74
C GLY A 66 -27.23 -29.83 29.07
N PHE A 67 -26.52 -28.73 29.33
CA PHE A 67 -26.84 -27.41 28.77
C PHE A 67 -26.63 -27.37 27.24
N ASP A 68 -25.60 -28.04 26.74
CA ASP A 68 -25.33 -28.28 25.32
C ASP A 68 -24.85 -29.74 25.11
N PRO A 69 -25.75 -30.74 25.06
CA PRO A 69 -25.38 -32.14 24.85
C PRO A 69 -24.78 -32.37 23.45
N TYR A 70 -23.93 -33.39 23.32
CA TYR A 70 -23.43 -33.81 22.01
C TYR A 70 -24.61 -34.04 21.04
N PRO A 71 -24.69 -33.37 19.87
CA PRO A 71 -23.61 -32.83 19.03
C PRO A 71 -23.24 -31.32 19.17
N TYR A 72 -23.41 -30.69 20.35
CA TYR A 72 -23.01 -29.30 20.65
C TYR A 72 -23.56 -28.23 19.68
N ILE A 73 -24.88 -28.05 19.67
CA ILE A 73 -25.56 -27.15 18.72
C ILE A 73 -25.19 -25.68 18.96
N LEU A 74 -25.02 -25.27 20.22
CA LEU A 74 -24.71 -23.87 20.55
C LEU A 74 -23.28 -23.52 20.18
N LEU A 75 -22.34 -24.45 20.43
CA LEU A 75 -20.95 -24.28 20.03
C LEU A 75 -20.83 -24.21 18.50
N ASN A 76 -21.51 -25.10 17.76
CA ASN A 76 -21.51 -25.08 16.30
C ASN A 76 -22.14 -23.79 15.73
N LEU A 77 -23.22 -23.29 16.33
CA LEU A 77 -23.84 -22.02 15.95
C LEU A 77 -22.86 -20.85 16.16
N PHE A 78 -22.19 -20.81 17.32
CA PHE A 78 -21.22 -19.76 17.63
C PHE A 78 -20.03 -19.78 16.67
N LEU A 79 -19.49 -20.96 16.36
CA LEU A 79 -18.41 -21.12 15.38
C LEU A 79 -18.83 -20.66 13.98
N SER A 80 -20.05 -20.99 13.56
CA SER A 80 -20.59 -20.58 12.25
C SER A 80 -20.76 -19.06 12.16
N MET A 81 -21.27 -18.43 13.22
CA MET A 81 -21.37 -16.97 13.30
C MET A 81 -19.99 -16.30 13.30
N MET A 82 -19.02 -16.84 14.06
CA MET A 82 -17.64 -16.36 14.07
C MET A 82 -16.99 -16.44 12.69
N ALA A 83 -17.20 -17.54 11.95
CA ALA A 83 -16.72 -17.69 10.59
C ALA A 83 -17.35 -16.66 9.64
N GLY A 84 -18.66 -16.39 9.78
CA GLY A 84 -19.34 -15.34 9.01
C GLY A 84 -18.79 -13.94 9.28
N VAL A 85 -18.55 -13.60 10.55
CA VAL A 85 -17.91 -12.33 10.94
C VAL A 85 -16.48 -12.23 10.40
N GLN A 86 -15.71 -13.32 10.45
CA GLN A 86 -14.37 -13.38 9.87
C GLN A 86 -14.38 -13.16 8.35
N ALA A 87 -15.32 -13.80 7.64
CA ALA A 87 -15.46 -13.63 6.19
C ALA A 87 -15.84 -12.19 5.81
N ALA A 88 -16.76 -11.56 6.56
CA ALA A 88 -17.11 -10.16 6.36
C ALA A 88 -15.92 -9.22 6.63
N ALA A 89 -15.16 -9.46 7.71
CA ALA A 89 -13.96 -8.68 8.03
C ALA A 89 -12.88 -8.84 6.94
N LEU A 90 -12.70 -10.04 6.40
CA LEU A 90 -11.80 -10.29 5.27
C LEU A 90 -12.23 -9.49 4.02
N LEU A 91 -13.53 -9.47 3.71
CA LEU A 91 -14.05 -8.71 2.56
C LEU A 91 -13.87 -7.19 2.74
N ILE A 92 -14.06 -6.68 3.96
CA ILE A 92 -13.79 -5.27 4.28
C ILE A 92 -12.30 -4.96 4.11
N ALA A 93 -11.42 -5.84 4.59
CA ALA A 93 -9.98 -5.68 4.43
C ALA A 93 -9.55 -5.72 2.96
N ALA A 94 -10.15 -6.61 2.15
CA ALA A 94 -9.92 -6.67 0.71
C ALA A 94 -10.37 -5.38 0.01
N LYS A 95 -11.60 -4.91 0.26
CA LYS A 95 -12.12 -3.65 -0.29
C LYS A 95 -11.20 -2.46 0.02
N ARG A 96 -10.66 -2.40 1.24
CA ARG A 96 -9.70 -1.35 1.63
C ARG A 96 -8.37 -1.48 0.89
N SER A 97 -7.86 -2.70 0.72
CA SER A 97 -6.63 -2.95 -0.03
C SER A 97 -6.76 -2.51 -1.49
N ASP A 98 -7.89 -2.82 -2.13
CA ASP A 98 -8.16 -2.44 -3.52
C ASP A 98 -8.28 -0.93 -3.68
N ALA A 99 -8.93 -0.25 -2.73
CA ALA A 99 -9.02 1.21 -2.73
C ALA A 99 -7.63 1.87 -2.68
N ILE A 100 -6.75 1.40 -1.78
CA ILE A 100 -5.36 1.89 -1.68
C ILE A 100 -4.59 1.63 -2.98
N ALA A 101 -4.72 0.44 -3.55
CA ALA A 101 -4.06 0.10 -4.81
C ALA A 101 -4.51 1.00 -5.97
N SER A 102 -5.82 1.29 -6.06
CA SER A 102 -6.37 2.21 -7.06
C SER A 102 -5.86 3.64 -6.90
N GLU A 103 -5.77 4.15 -5.66
CA GLU A 103 -5.28 5.51 -5.39
C GLU A 103 -3.80 5.67 -5.78
N ILE A 104 -2.98 4.65 -5.48
CA ILE A 104 -1.56 4.62 -5.88
C ILE A 104 -1.41 4.57 -7.40
N ALA A 105 -2.26 3.81 -8.09
CA ALA A 105 -2.22 3.70 -9.55
C ALA A 105 -2.48 5.06 -10.21
N ILE A 106 -3.50 5.80 -9.76
CA ILE A 106 -3.83 7.14 -10.26
C ILE A 106 -2.67 8.11 -10.01
N HIS A 107 -2.08 8.09 -8.82
CA HIS A 107 -0.90 8.94 -8.52
C HIS A 107 0.32 8.57 -9.39
N THR A 108 0.51 7.29 -9.68
CA THR A 108 1.60 6.82 -10.54
C THR A 108 1.40 7.27 -11.98
N GLU A 109 0.16 7.24 -12.47
CA GLU A 109 -0.21 7.75 -13.79
C GLU A 109 0.08 9.25 -13.91
N HIS A 110 -0.43 10.06 -12.97
CA HIS A 110 -0.15 11.51 -12.94
C HIS A 110 1.35 11.82 -12.88
N ASN A 111 2.10 11.16 -11.99
CA ASN A 111 3.55 11.34 -11.91
C ASN A 111 4.25 10.96 -13.21
N THR A 112 3.75 9.95 -13.92
CA THR A 112 4.30 9.51 -15.20
C THR A 112 4.08 10.57 -16.28
N ASP A 113 2.91 11.22 -16.30
CA ASP A 113 2.62 12.28 -17.24
C ASP A 113 3.44 13.55 -16.94
N ASP A 114 3.59 13.93 -15.67
CA ASP A 114 4.49 15.03 -15.27
C ASP A 114 5.94 14.77 -15.72
N ILE A 115 6.42 13.53 -15.58
CA ILE A 115 7.75 13.14 -16.06
C ILE A 115 7.86 13.27 -17.58
N LYS A 116 6.84 12.89 -18.35
CA LYS A 116 6.83 13.07 -19.81
C LYS A 116 6.88 14.55 -20.19
N ASP A 117 6.13 15.40 -19.48
CA ASP A 117 6.11 16.84 -19.73
C ASP A 117 7.46 17.48 -19.39
N LEU A 118 8.08 17.08 -18.28
CA LEU A 118 9.44 17.51 -17.93
C LEU A 118 10.47 17.02 -18.95
N LEU A 119 10.31 15.82 -19.49
CA LEU A 119 11.18 15.29 -20.53
C LEU A 119 11.03 16.10 -21.84
N ALA A 120 9.80 16.41 -22.23
CA ALA A 120 9.52 17.24 -23.40
C ALA A 120 10.14 18.64 -23.27
N GLN A 121 10.02 19.26 -22.09
CA GLN A 121 10.65 20.55 -21.79
C GLN A 121 12.19 20.46 -21.88
N ASN A 122 12.80 19.41 -21.33
CA ASN A 122 14.24 19.22 -21.45
C ASN A 122 14.68 19.05 -22.90
N LEU A 123 13.92 18.31 -23.72
CA LEU A 123 14.22 18.17 -25.15
C LEU A 123 14.13 19.51 -25.89
N GLN A 124 13.15 20.35 -25.55
CA GLN A 124 13.04 21.70 -26.11
C GLN A 124 14.25 22.56 -25.73
N LEU A 125 14.65 22.58 -24.46
CA LEU A 125 15.84 23.31 -24.02
C LEU A 125 17.11 22.85 -24.75
N ILE A 126 17.28 21.53 -24.96
CA ILE A 126 18.41 20.99 -25.73
C ILE A 126 18.38 21.47 -27.18
N GLN A 127 17.20 21.51 -27.82
CA GLN A 127 17.05 22.03 -29.17
C GLN A 127 17.38 23.52 -29.27
N GLU A 128 16.96 24.32 -28.29
CA GLU A 128 17.31 25.74 -28.22
C GLU A 128 18.81 25.96 -28.03
N VAL A 129 19.43 25.23 -27.11
CA VAL A 129 20.90 25.29 -26.90
C VAL A 129 21.64 24.89 -28.17
N LYS A 130 21.17 23.86 -28.88
CA LYS A 130 21.75 23.45 -30.16
C LYS A 130 21.61 24.57 -31.20
N ARG A 131 20.43 25.16 -31.34
CA ARG A 131 20.19 26.28 -32.29
C ARG A 131 21.08 27.48 -31.99
N ASN A 132 21.22 27.85 -30.73
CA ASN A 132 22.10 28.95 -30.32
C ASN A 132 23.56 28.65 -30.65
N THR A 133 24.00 27.41 -30.46
CA THR A 133 25.35 26.96 -30.87
C THR A 133 25.54 27.04 -32.38
N ASP A 134 24.58 26.54 -33.17
CA ASP A 134 24.63 26.58 -34.64
C ASP A 134 24.69 28.03 -35.18
N LEU A 135 23.95 28.96 -34.55
CA LEU A 135 24.00 30.39 -34.89
C LEU A 135 25.34 31.04 -34.53
N LEU A 136 25.92 30.67 -33.39
CA LEU A 136 27.26 31.15 -33.01
C LEU A 136 28.33 30.71 -34.02
N ASP A 137 28.26 29.46 -34.51
CA ASP A 137 29.14 28.95 -35.56
C ASP A 137 28.95 29.68 -36.90
N GLU A 138 27.71 30.06 -37.24
CA GLU A 138 27.43 30.86 -38.43
C GLU A 138 27.98 32.29 -38.32
N ILE A 139 27.76 32.96 -37.18
CA ILE A 139 28.33 34.29 -36.90
C ILE A 139 29.86 34.23 -36.97
N HIS A 140 30.48 33.22 -36.34
CA HIS A 140 31.92 33.04 -36.38
C HIS A 140 32.44 32.92 -37.82
N ARG A 141 31.78 32.11 -38.66
CA ARG A 141 32.14 31.98 -40.08
C ARG A 141 32.01 33.31 -40.85
N HIS A 142 30.94 34.07 -40.64
CA HIS A 142 30.74 35.36 -41.32
C HIS A 142 31.78 36.41 -40.89
N VAL A 143 32.10 36.49 -39.60
CA VAL A 143 33.12 37.43 -39.08
C VAL A 143 34.50 37.12 -39.67
N THR A 144 34.90 35.84 -39.66
CA THR A 144 36.18 35.39 -40.24
C THR A 144 36.25 35.63 -41.75
N ALA A 145 35.13 35.56 -42.47
CA ALA A 145 35.06 35.85 -43.90
C ALA A 145 35.19 37.35 -44.23
N GLN A 146 34.65 38.24 -43.38
CA GLN A 146 34.76 39.70 -43.59
C GLN A 146 36.12 40.27 -43.19
N THR A 147 36.78 39.68 -42.19
CA THR A 147 38.09 40.14 -41.71
C THR A 147 39.07 38.95 -41.62
N PRO A 148 39.88 38.71 -42.66
CA PRO A 148 40.84 37.61 -42.67
C PRO A 148 41.84 37.77 -41.52
N GLY A 149 41.82 36.85 -40.55
CA GLY A 149 42.69 36.85 -39.35
C GLY A 149 41.98 37.16 -38.02
N VAL A 150 40.71 37.57 -38.03
CA VAL A 150 39.91 37.73 -36.81
C VAL A 150 39.10 36.44 -36.60
N GLY A 151 39.48 35.63 -35.61
CA GLY A 151 38.80 34.36 -35.30
C GLY A 151 39.71 33.18 -34.96
N GLU A 152 41.04 33.35 -35.03
CA GLU A 152 41.99 32.32 -34.64
C GLU A 152 41.99 32.16 -33.11
N PHE A 153 41.25 31.18 -32.60
CA PHE A 153 41.33 30.80 -31.20
C PHE A 153 42.72 30.23 -30.93
N PRO A 154 43.39 30.60 -29.82
CA PRO A 154 44.66 30.00 -29.47
C PRO A 154 44.50 28.47 -29.41
N PRO A 155 45.48 27.68 -29.90
CA PRO A 155 45.39 26.23 -29.91
C PRO A 155 45.09 25.75 -28.48
N LYS A 156 44.07 24.90 -28.34
CA LYS A 156 43.68 24.33 -27.04
C LYS A 156 44.90 23.63 -26.45
N ALA A 157 45.36 24.09 -25.28
CA ALA A 157 46.44 23.49 -24.51
C ALA A 157 46.05 22.11 -23.97
#